data_AF-A0A263BUF5-F1
#
_entry.id   AF-A0A263BUF5-F1
#
_cell.length_a   1.000
_cell.length_b   1.000
_cell.length_c   1.000
_cell.angle_alpha   90.00
_cell.angle_beta   90.00
_cell.angle_gamma   90.00
#
_symmetry.space_group_name_H-M   'P 1'
#
loop_
_entity.id
_entity.type
_entity.pdbx_description
1 polymer ?
#
loop_
_entity_poly.entity_id
_entity_poly.type
_entity_poly.pdbx_seq_one_letter_code
_entity_poly.pdbx_strand_id
1 'polypeptide(L)'
;MHKYIADEYDVPFVLFSSVHIITLLIIFFTILFIFYFRVSLRKSQVNTIVRYLLASILIISEISLAWWLFYIEAWDISTSLPLHISSISLLLSAILLMTKSYRVFEITYFIGVGSALHAIFTPDISGFSFPHFRYVHFFISHGGIVIANMFILIVHMYKPTIRSLFRAFAILNIYMIFILIFNKLVNGNYLYISKKPVNPSIIDYLGPWPWYIISLEVLAIVTFFLLYTPFYFINRKGNT
;
A
#
# COMPACT_ATOMS: atom_id res chain seq x y z
N MET A 1 18.19 21.01 10.08
CA MET A 1 17.88 19.77 9.32
C MET A 1 17.26 18.70 10.21
N HIS A 2 17.69 18.55 11.47
CA HIS A 2 17.16 17.57 12.42
C HIS A 2 15.63 17.59 12.66
N LYS A 3 14.99 18.77 12.62
CA LYS A 3 13.53 18.90 12.87
C LYS A 3 12.65 18.06 11.95
N TYR A 4 13.04 17.81 10.70
CA TYR A 4 12.20 17.10 9.72
C TYR A 4 12.43 15.59 9.68
N ILE A 5 13.30 15.08 10.56
CA ILE A 5 13.61 13.65 10.71
C ILE A 5 13.57 13.23 12.18
N ALA A 6 13.12 14.11 13.08
CA ALA A 6 13.02 13.83 14.49
C ALA A 6 11.84 12.88 14.77
N ASP A 7 11.88 12.23 15.92
CA ASP A 7 10.79 11.42 16.47
C ASP A 7 9.65 12.27 17.04
N GLU A 8 9.94 13.51 17.44
CA GLU A 8 8.95 14.51 17.84
C GLU A 8 8.72 15.59 16.78
N TYR A 9 7.46 15.97 16.56
CA TYR A 9 7.11 16.98 15.56
C TYR A 9 5.89 17.83 15.95
N ASP A 10 6.09 19.14 15.99
CA ASP A 10 5.08 20.10 16.49
C ASP A 10 3.89 20.34 15.54
N VAL A 11 3.96 19.84 14.31
CA VAL A 11 2.93 20.13 13.29
C VAL A 11 2.09 18.87 13.08
N PRO A 12 0.92 18.75 13.74
CA PRO A 12 0.08 17.58 13.64
C PRO A 12 -0.47 17.43 12.23
N PHE A 13 -0.55 16.19 11.75
CA PHE A 13 -1.29 15.88 10.53
C PHE A 13 -2.77 16.20 10.72
N VAL A 14 -3.34 16.94 9.77
CA VAL A 14 -4.78 17.25 9.71
C VAL A 14 -5.37 16.61 8.47
N LEU A 15 -6.34 15.72 8.69
CA LEU A 15 -7.04 15.02 7.62
C LEU A 15 -7.75 16.02 6.70
N PHE A 16 -7.53 15.86 5.39
CA PHE A 16 -8.04 16.75 4.34
C PHE A 16 -7.64 18.23 4.47
N SER A 17 -6.52 18.52 5.14
CA SER A 17 -5.84 19.82 5.00
C SER A 17 -5.41 20.09 3.55
N SER A 18 -5.09 21.35 3.23
CA SER A 18 -4.62 21.74 1.89
C SER A 18 -3.43 20.89 1.42
N VAL A 19 -2.47 20.61 2.32
CA VAL A 19 -1.30 19.76 2.01
C VAL A 19 -1.73 18.33 1.67
N HIS A 20 -2.65 17.75 2.46
CA HIS A 20 -3.18 16.42 2.18
C HIS A 20 -3.88 16.38 0.81
N ILE A 21 -4.79 17.32 0.55
CA ILE A 21 -5.53 17.40 -0.72
C ILE A 21 -4.56 17.57 -1.90
N ILE A 22 -3.57 18.46 -1.80
CA ILE A 22 -2.53 18.63 -2.84
C ILE A 22 -1.80 17.30 -3.09
N THR A 23 -1.47 16.56 -2.02
CA THR A 23 -0.79 15.26 -2.13
C THR A 23 -1.66 14.24 -2.86
N LEU A 24 -2.96 14.16 -2.54
CA LEU A 24 -3.93 13.31 -3.26
C LEU A 24 -4.06 13.70 -4.73
N LEU A 25 -4.10 15.00 -5.02
CA LEU A 25 -4.15 15.51 -6.39
C LEU A 25 -2.90 15.14 -7.18
N ILE A 26 -1.70 15.20 -6.58
CA ILE A 26 -0.46 14.78 -7.23
C ILE A 26 -0.52 13.30 -7.61
N ILE A 27 -0.97 12.42 -6.71
CA ILE A 27 -1.13 10.99 -7.00
C ILE A 27 -2.14 10.79 -8.13
N PHE A 28 -3.29 11.47 -8.06
CA PHE A 28 -4.34 11.39 -9.08
C PHE A 28 -3.85 11.86 -10.46
N PHE A 29 -3.22 13.04 -10.54
CA PHE A 29 -2.68 13.56 -11.79
C PHE A 29 -1.52 12.72 -12.34
N THR A 30 -0.74 12.06 -11.49
CA THR A 30 0.28 11.10 -11.94
C THR A 30 -0.37 9.91 -12.66
N ILE A 31 -1.47 9.38 -12.11
CA ILE A 31 -2.24 8.30 -12.75
C ILE A 31 -2.87 8.78 -14.07
N LEU A 32 -3.43 9.99 -14.09
CA LEU A 32 -3.96 10.59 -15.33
C LEU A 32 -2.88 10.79 -16.39
N PHE A 33 -1.68 11.22 -15.99
CA PHE A 33 -0.54 11.36 -16.88
C PHE A 33 -0.15 10.00 -17.49
N ILE A 34 -0.06 8.94 -16.67
CA ILE A 34 0.16 7.57 -17.14
C ILE A 34 -0.93 7.15 -18.14
N PHE A 35 -2.20 7.46 -17.85
CA PHE A 35 -3.30 7.16 -18.76
C PHE A 35 -3.19 7.89 -20.09
N TYR A 36 -2.95 9.20 -20.07
CA TYR A 36 -2.85 10.01 -21.28
C TYR A 36 -1.67 9.59 -22.16
N PHE A 37 -0.50 9.39 -21.56
CA PHE A 37 0.73 9.01 -22.28
C PHE A 37 0.91 7.50 -22.46
N ARG A 38 -0.11 6.68 -22.18
CA ARG A 38 -0.02 5.21 -22.20
C ARG A 38 0.54 4.63 -23.49
N VAL A 39 0.28 5.24 -24.64
CA VAL A 39 0.80 4.79 -25.95
C VAL A 39 2.31 4.98 -26.04
N SER A 40 2.83 6.11 -25.56
CA SER A 40 4.27 6.37 -25.49
C SER A 40 4.94 5.45 -24.45
N LEU A 41 4.31 5.26 -23.30
CA LEU A 41 4.78 4.41 -22.21
C LEU A 41 4.82 2.91 -22.56
N ARG A 42 4.18 2.48 -23.66
CA ARG A 42 4.29 1.12 -24.20
C ARG A 42 5.56 0.88 -25.02
N LYS A 43 6.24 1.94 -25.47
CA LYS A 43 7.51 1.81 -26.21
C LYS A 43 8.56 1.14 -25.33
N SER A 44 9.23 0.11 -25.85
CA SER A 44 10.07 -0.82 -25.06
C SER A 44 11.08 -0.12 -24.14
N GLN A 45 11.81 0.87 -24.65
CA GLN A 45 12.81 1.62 -23.87
C GLN A 45 12.18 2.46 -22.76
N VAL A 46 11.18 3.29 -23.08
CA VAL A 46 10.48 4.14 -22.11
C VAL A 46 9.78 3.30 -21.04
N ASN A 47 9.12 2.21 -21.46
CA ASN A 47 8.46 1.28 -20.55
C ASN A 47 9.42 0.73 -19.50
N THR A 48 10.58 0.27 -19.96
CA THR A 48 11.62 -0.32 -19.12
C THR A 48 12.15 0.71 -18.13
N ILE A 49 12.53 1.90 -18.61
CA ILE A 49 13.04 2.98 -17.75
C ILE A 49 12.03 3.36 -16.68
N VAL A 50 10.77 3.61 -17.04
CA VAL A 50 9.74 4.04 -16.09
C VAL A 50 9.46 2.96 -15.05
N ARG A 51 9.39 1.68 -15.46
CA ARG A 51 9.17 0.57 -14.52
C ARG A 51 10.30 0.43 -13.52
N TYR A 52 11.56 0.48 -13.97
CA TYR A 52 12.70 0.38 -13.07
C TYR A 52 12.83 1.63 -12.18
N LEU A 53 12.52 2.82 -12.69
CA LEU A 53 12.48 4.04 -11.89
C LEU A 53 11.44 3.92 -10.75
N LEU A 54 10.20 3.51 -11.08
CA LEU A 54 9.15 3.31 -10.08
C LEU A 54 9.54 2.22 -9.07
N ALA A 55 10.12 1.11 -9.53
CA ALA A 55 10.57 0.02 -8.65
C ALA A 55 11.67 0.51 -7.69
N SER A 56 12.63 1.28 -8.18
CA SER A 56 13.70 1.87 -7.37
C SER A 56 13.14 2.85 -6.34
N ILE A 57 12.18 3.71 -6.71
CA ILE A 57 11.54 4.64 -5.76
C ILE A 57 10.88 3.86 -4.62
N LEU A 58 10.16 2.78 -4.92
CA LEU A 58 9.55 1.92 -3.90
C LEU A 58 10.60 1.32 -2.98
N ILE A 59 11.61 0.65 -3.53
CA ILE A 59 12.66 -0.01 -2.73
C ILE A 59 13.42 1.01 -1.87
N ILE A 60 13.77 2.16 -2.43
CA ILE A 60 14.44 3.25 -1.69
C ILE A 60 13.53 3.77 -0.58
N SER A 61 12.21 3.88 -0.81
CA SER A 61 11.25 4.27 0.23
C SER A 61 11.29 3.31 1.41
N GLU A 62 11.24 2.00 1.18
CA GLU A 62 11.29 0.99 2.26
C GLU A 62 12.63 1.03 3.01
N ILE A 63 13.75 1.15 2.29
CA ILE A 63 15.08 1.28 2.89
C ILE A 63 15.15 2.57 3.73
N SER A 64 14.57 3.67 3.26
CA SER A 64 14.57 4.95 3.96
C SER A 64 13.77 4.88 5.27
N LEU A 65 12.67 4.12 5.31
CA LEU A 65 11.91 3.89 6.54
C LEU A 65 12.76 3.11 7.55
N ALA A 66 13.39 2.01 7.12
CA ALA A 66 14.26 1.23 7.98
C ALA A 66 15.42 2.08 8.53
N TRP A 67 16.07 2.85 7.66
CA TRP A 67 17.13 3.79 8.05
C TRP A 67 16.64 4.81 9.08
N TRP A 68 15.45 5.40 8.88
CA TRP A 68 14.89 6.37 9.81
C TRP A 68 14.57 5.75 11.18
N LEU A 69 14.03 4.52 11.20
CA LEU A 69 13.78 3.79 12.45
C LEU A 69 15.08 3.48 13.21
N PHE A 70 16.17 3.15 12.52
CA PHE A 70 17.48 3.01 13.15
C PHE A 70 18.02 4.35 13.66
N TYR A 71 17.81 5.44 12.90
CA TYR A 71 18.29 6.78 13.26
C TYR A 71 17.64 7.30 14.55
N ILE A 72 16.34 7.05 14.76
CA ILE A 72 15.62 7.46 15.97
C ILE A 72 15.64 6.39 17.07
N GLU A 73 16.45 5.34 16.91
CA GLU A 73 16.57 4.23 17.88
C GLU A 73 15.24 3.49 18.18
N ALA A 74 14.29 3.52 17.24
CA ALA A 74 12.97 2.89 17.37
C ALA A 74 12.84 1.57 16.60
N TRP A 75 13.92 1.10 15.96
CA TRP A 75 13.90 -0.17 15.24
C TRP A 75 13.81 -1.34 16.23
N ASP A 76 12.81 -2.19 16.03
CA ASP A 76 12.60 -3.40 16.83
C ASP A 76 12.11 -4.57 15.97
N ILE A 77 12.68 -5.76 16.18
CA ILE A 77 12.36 -6.97 15.40
C ILE A 77 10.89 -7.40 15.48
N SER A 78 10.17 -6.96 16.49
CA SER A 78 8.77 -7.29 16.76
C SER A 78 7.77 -6.39 15.99
N THR A 79 8.24 -5.28 15.41
CA THR A 79 7.39 -4.28 14.73
C THR A 79 7.98 -3.67 13.45
N SER A 80 9.30 -3.70 13.25
CA SER A 80 9.99 -2.88 12.25
C SER A 80 10.43 -3.62 10.98
N LEU A 81 10.44 -4.96 10.97
CA LEU A 81 10.59 -5.74 9.73
C LEU A 81 9.49 -5.39 8.70
N PRO A 82 9.78 -5.54 7.40
CA PRO A 82 8.85 -5.21 6.31
C PRO A 82 7.73 -6.26 6.14
N LEU A 83 7.10 -6.66 7.25
CA LEU A 83 6.08 -7.69 7.32
C LEU A 83 4.66 -7.11 7.40
N HIS A 84 4.52 -5.79 7.58
CA HIS A 84 3.24 -5.12 7.43
C HIS A 84 2.69 -5.26 6.00
N ILE A 85 1.36 -5.28 5.83
CA ILE A 85 0.71 -5.42 4.52
C ILE A 85 1.21 -4.36 3.53
N SER A 86 1.39 -3.11 3.98
CA SER A 86 1.91 -2.03 3.15
C SER A 86 3.35 -2.30 2.69
N SER A 87 4.26 -2.67 3.60
CA SER A 87 5.66 -2.99 3.27
C SER A 87 5.79 -4.17 2.30
N ILE A 88 5.11 -5.29 2.57
CA ILE A 88 5.18 -6.43 1.66
C ILE A 88 4.53 -6.11 0.30
N SER A 89 3.44 -5.32 0.29
CA SER A 89 2.80 -4.87 -0.95
C SER A 89 3.68 -3.92 -1.75
N LEU A 90 4.45 -3.07 -1.08
CA LEU A 90 5.45 -2.21 -1.70
C LEU A 90 6.53 -3.05 -2.39
N LEU A 91 7.12 -4.01 -1.67
CA LEU A 91 8.16 -4.90 -2.21
C LEU A 91 7.62 -5.74 -3.38
N LEU A 92 6.43 -6.32 -3.23
CA LEU A 92 5.77 -7.07 -4.31
C LEU A 92 5.41 -6.16 -5.49
N SER A 93 5.08 -4.89 -5.27
CA SER A 93 4.82 -3.94 -6.36
C SER A 93 6.10 -3.57 -7.12
N ALA A 94 7.24 -3.49 -6.44
CA ALA A 94 8.53 -3.38 -7.11
C ALA A 94 8.85 -4.65 -7.92
N ILE A 95 8.60 -5.83 -7.37
CA ILE A 95 8.76 -7.11 -8.10
C ILE A 95 7.81 -7.18 -9.30
N LEU A 96 6.57 -6.74 -9.16
CA LEU A 96 5.62 -6.63 -10.25
C LEU A 96 6.18 -5.73 -11.35
N LEU A 97 6.69 -4.56 -11.00
CA LEU A 97 7.28 -3.64 -11.96
C LEU A 97 8.51 -4.24 -12.63
N MET A 98 9.30 -5.09 -11.99
CA MET A 98 10.46 -5.74 -12.62
C MET A 98 10.07 -6.94 -13.51
N THR A 99 9.13 -7.75 -13.06
CA THR A 99 8.79 -9.04 -13.70
C THR A 99 7.60 -8.98 -14.65
N LYS A 100 6.69 -8.01 -14.46
CA LYS A 100 5.34 -7.99 -15.06
C LYS A 100 4.55 -9.27 -14.80
N SER A 101 4.82 -9.99 -13.71
CA SER A 101 4.09 -11.23 -13.44
C SER A 101 2.61 -10.93 -13.15
N TYR A 102 1.70 -11.52 -13.92
CA TYR A 102 0.26 -11.40 -13.66
C TYR A 102 -0.13 -11.97 -12.28
N ARG A 103 0.60 -12.98 -11.79
CA ARG A 103 0.38 -13.56 -10.45
C ARG A 103 0.75 -12.59 -9.34
N VAL A 104 1.81 -11.80 -9.52
CA VAL A 104 2.17 -10.76 -8.57
C VAL A 104 1.16 -9.61 -8.69
N PHE A 105 0.74 -9.26 -9.91
CA PHE A 105 -0.26 -8.22 -10.15
C PHE A 105 -1.57 -8.48 -9.43
N GLU A 106 -2.12 -9.69 -9.48
CA GLU A 106 -3.39 -9.95 -8.77
C GLU A 106 -3.27 -9.77 -7.26
N ILE A 107 -2.14 -10.17 -6.67
CA ILE A 107 -1.87 -10.01 -5.25
C ILE A 107 -1.73 -8.52 -4.91
N THR A 108 -0.87 -7.79 -5.62
CA THR A 108 -0.60 -6.37 -5.34
C THR A 108 -1.78 -5.48 -5.70
N TYR A 109 -2.59 -5.86 -6.68
CA TYR A 109 -3.78 -5.11 -7.06
C TYR A 109 -4.85 -5.20 -5.97
N PHE A 110 -5.15 -6.39 -5.47
CA PHE A 110 -6.18 -6.52 -4.43
C PHE A 110 -5.67 -6.16 -3.04
N ILE A 111 -4.60 -6.82 -2.58
CA ILE A 111 -4.04 -6.59 -1.24
C ILE A 111 -3.36 -5.22 -1.18
N GLY A 112 -2.45 -4.95 -2.12
CA GLY A 112 -1.62 -3.74 -2.11
C GLY A 112 -2.40 -2.47 -2.34
N VAL A 113 -3.08 -2.33 -3.49
CA VAL A 113 -3.89 -1.13 -3.77
C VAL A 113 -5.03 -0.99 -2.74
N GLY A 114 -5.68 -2.09 -2.36
CA GLY A 114 -6.71 -2.07 -1.31
C GLY A 114 -6.19 -1.45 -0.02
N SER A 115 -5.10 -1.98 0.54
CA SER A 115 -4.49 -1.44 1.76
C SER A 115 -3.98 -0.01 1.59
N ALA A 116 -3.39 0.33 0.44
CA ALA A 116 -2.83 1.65 0.17
C ALA A 116 -3.91 2.73 0.07
N LEU A 117 -5.07 2.41 -0.52
CA LEU A 117 -6.20 3.34 -0.57
C LEU A 117 -6.74 3.63 0.82
N HIS A 118 -6.92 2.61 1.67
CA HIS A 118 -7.30 2.83 3.08
C HIS A 118 -6.28 3.71 3.79
N ALA A 119 -4.99 3.41 3.65
CA ALA A 119 -3.92 4.18 4.28
C ALA A 119 -3.87 5.65 3.79
N ILE A 120 -4.09 5.91 2.49
CA ILE A 120 -4.04 7.27 1.94
C ILE A 120 -5.29 8.08 2.33
N PHE A 121 -6.47 7.47 2.41
CA PHE A 121 -7.70 8.18 2.77
C PHE A 121 -7.91 8.33 4.28
N THR A 122 -7.36 7.41 5.08
CA THR A 122 -7.33 7.51 6.53
C THR A 122 -5.90 7.30 7.06
N PRO A 123 -4.99 8.27 6.85
CA PRO A 123 -3.59 8.13 7.24
C PRO A 123 -3.41 8.01 8.74
N ASP A 124 -2.74 6.93 9.15
CA ASP A 124 -2.15 6.80 10.48
C ASP A 124 -0.65 7.09 10.39
N ILE A 125 -0.31 8.37 10.48
CA ILE A 125 1.08 8.85 10.41
C ILE A 125 1.53 9.51 11.71
N SER A 126 0.97 9.11 12.84
CA SER A 126 1.42 9.51 14.19
C SER A 126 1.59 11.03 14.37
N GLY A 127 0.78 11.83 13.67
CA GLY A 127 0.84 13.30 13.75
C GLY A 127 1.94 13.96 12.91
N PHE A 128 2.74 13.26 12.12
CA PHE A 128 3.76 13.89 11.28
C PHE A 128 3.15 14.56 10.04
N SER A 129 3.03 15.88 10.02
CA SER A 129 2.62 16.64 8.82
C SER A 129 3.80 16.99 7.90
N PHE A 130 3.53 17.47 6.69
CA PHE A 130 4.57 18.01 5.80
C PHE A 130 5.26 19.22 6.43
N PRO A 131 6.58 19.42 6.24
CA PRO A 131 7.52 18.65 5.40
C PRO A 131 8.27 17.51 6.12
N HIS A 132 7.71 16.91 7.17
CA HIS A 132 8.37 15.82 7.88
C HIS A 132 8.66 14.62 6.96
N PHE A 133 9.80 13.97 7.15
CA PHE A 133 10.21 12.78 6.39
C PHE A 133 9.12 11.71 6.42
N ARG A 134 8.55 11.43 7.60
CA ARG A 134 7.52 10.39 7.77
C ARG A 134 6.28 10.65 6.92
N TYR A 135 5.89 11.92 6.73
CA TYR A 135 4.80 12.32 5.84
C TYR A 135 5.16 11.99 4.38
N VAL A 136 6.31 12.49 3.92
CA VAL A 136 6.77 12.32 2.53
C VAL A 136 6.93 10.83 2.19
N HIS A 137 7.61 10.07 3.06
CA HIS A 137 7.76 8.63 2.97
C HIS A 137 6.40 7.93 2.88
N PHE A 138 5.44 8.28 3.75
CA PHE A 138 4.13 7.61 3.79
C PHE A 138 3.38 7.74 2.46
N PHE A 139 3.33 8.93 1.89
CA PHE A 139 2.60 9.14 0.63
C PHE A 139 3.38 8.63 -0.59
N ILE A 140 4.72 8.63 -0.56
CA ILE A 140 5.53 7.96 -1.60
C ILE A 140 5.31 6.45 -1.59
N SER A 141 5.38 5.80 -0.42
CA SER A 141 5.20 4.35 -0.30
C SER A 141 3.81 3.92 -0.74
N HIS A 142 2.75 4.45 -0.13
CA HIS A 142 1.37 4.04 -0.43
C HIS A 142 0.92 4.54 -1.81
N GLY A 143 1.20 5.80 -2.16
CA GLY A 143 0.88 6.34 -3.48
C GLY A 143 1.64 5.60 -4.58
N GLY A 144 2.90 5.23 -4.32
CA GLY A 144 3.73 4.44 -5.21
C GLY A 144 3.17 3.04 -5.47
N ILE A 145 2.62 2.35 -4.47
CA ILE A 145 1.92 1.06 -4.66
C ILE A 145 0.76 1.23 -5.66
N VAL A 146 -0.07 2.26 -5.46
CA VAL A 146 -1.21 2.54 -6.35
C VAL A 146 -0.72 2.85 -7.77
N ILE A 147 0.25 3.76 -7.91
CA ILE A 147 0.83 4.17 -9.20
C ILE A 147 1.46 2.98 -9.93
N ALA A 148 2.22 2.13 -9.24
CA ALA A 148 2.85 0.94 -9.81
C ALA A 148 1.82 -0.03 -10.41
N ASN A 149 0.75 -0.31 -9.66
CA ASN A 149 -0.32 -1.19 -10.12
C ASN A 149 -1.14 -0.56 -11.25
N MET A 150 -1.44 0.75 -11.17
CA MET A 150 -2.11 1.47 -12.25
C MET A 150 -1.26 1.50 -13.53
N PHE A 151 0.06 1.63 -13.42
CA PHE A 151 0.96 1.55 -14.56
C PHE A 151 0.82 0.22 -15.29
N ILE A 152 0.90 -0.92 -14.58
CA ILE A 152 0.71 -2.24 -15.19
C ILE A 152 -0.70 -2.41 -15.76
N LEU A 153 -1.73 -2.00 -15.01
CA LEU A 153 -3.12 -2.10 -15.43
C LEU A 153 -3.39 -1.33 -16.74
N ILE A 154 -2.91 -0.09 -16.85
CA ILE A 154 -3.18 0.80 -17.98
C ILE A 154 -2.24 0.55 -19.15
N VAL A 155 -0.94 0.46 -18.89
CA VAL A 155 0.10 0.38 -19.93
C VAL A 155 0.20 -1.05 -20.47
N HIS A 156 0.20 -2.05 -19.59
CA HIS A 156 0.23 -3.47 -19.96
C HIS A 156 -1.16 -4.10 -20.12
N MET A 157 -2.23 -3.33 -19.93
CA MET A 157 -3.62 -3.75 -20.16
C MET A 157 -4.05 -4.94 -19.29
N TYR A 158 -3.44 -5.09 -18.10
CA TYR A 158 -3.82 -6.15 -17.18
C TYR A 158 -5.21 -5.88 -16.62
N LYS A 159 -6.00 -6.94 -16.49
CA LYS A 159 -7.36 -6.87 -15.93
C LYS A 159 -7.48 -7.87 -14.80
N PRO A 160 -7.89 -7.47 -13.59
CA PRO A 160 -8.21 -8.41 -12.53
C PRO A 160 -9.43 -9.25 -12.92
N THR A 161 -9.48 -10.48 -12.43
CA THR A 161 -10.63 -11.39 -12.61
C THR A 161 -11.27 -11.71 -11.26
N ILE A 162 -12.50 -12.22 -11.26
CA ILE A 162 -13.12 -12.70 -10.03
C ILE A 162 -12.30 -13.84 -9.38
N ARG A 163 -11.64 -14.68 -10.19
CA ARG A 163 -10.72 -15.71 -9.68
C ARG A 163 -9.50 -15.08 -9.00
N SER A 164 -8.96 -14.01 -9.57
CA SER A 164 -7.86 -13.23 -8.98
C SER A 164 -8.24 -12.65 -7.62
N LEU A 165 -9.47 -12.18 -7.45
CA LEU A 165 -10.00 -11.68 -6.18
C LEU A 165 -9.93 -12.76 -5.09
N PHE A 166 -10.54 -13.92 -5.34
CA PHE A 166 -10.56 -15.00 -4.34
C PHE A 166 -9.16 -15.59 -4.09
N ARG A 167 -8.29 -15.64 -5.10
CA ARG A 167 -6.88 -16.02 -4.92
C ARG A 167 -6.14 -15.05 -4.01
N ALA A 168 -6.27 -13.74 -4.24
CA ALA A 168 -5.64 -12.73 -3.41
C ALA A 168 -6.17 -12.79 -1.96
N PHE A 169 -7.48 -13.02 -1.79
CA PHE A 169 -8.09 -13.16 -0.47
C PHE A 169 -7.58 -14.41 0.28
N ALA A 170 -7.46 -15.54 -0.41
CA ALA A 170 -6.86 -16.74 0.16
C ALA A 170 -5.39 -16.51 0.54
N ILE A 171 -4.62 -15.84 -0.31
CA ILE A 171 -3.21 -15.50 -0.03
C ILE A 171 -3.09 -14.57 1.17
N LEU A 172 -3.97 -13.57 1.30
CA LEU A 172 -4.01 -12.68 2.46
C LEU A 172 -4.22 -13.47 3.76
N ASN A 173 -5.16 -14.40 3.77
CA ASN A 173 -5.44 -15.25 4.93
C ASN A 173 -4.28 -16.19 5.27
N ILE A 174 -3.65 -16.82 4.26
CA ILE A 174 -2.45 -17.64 4.47
C ILE A 174 -1.31 -16.79 5.06
N TYR A 175 -1.11 -15.58 4.53
CA TYR A 175 -0.12 -14.64 5.04
C TYR A 175 -0.43 -14.22 6.48
N MET A 176 -1.70 -13.94 6.81
CA MET A 176 -2.13 -13.63 8.16
C MET A 176 -1.82 -14.77 9.15
N ILE A 177 -2.06 -16.03 8.78
CA ILE A 177 -1.72 -17.19 9.62
C ILE A 177 -0.21 -17.26 9.85
N PHE A 178 0.59 -17.08 8.80
CA PHE A 178 2.05 -17.03 8.92
C PHE A 178 2.50 -15.90 9.87
N ILE A 179 1.93 -14.70 9.73
CA ILE A 179 2.25 -13.56 10.58
C ILE A 179 1.82 -13.79 12.03
N LEU A 180 0.70 -14.46 12.28
CA LEU A 180 0.26 -14.78 13.64
C LEU A 180 1.29 -15.68 14.35
N ILE A 181 1.84 -16.67 13.63
CA ILE A 181 2.92 -17.53 14.14
C ILE A 181 4.18 -16.69 14.38
N PHE A 182 4.57 -15.87 13.41
CA PHE A 182 5.77 -15.03 13.53
C PHE A 182 5.67 -14.06 14.72
N ASN A 183 4.54 -13.37 14.86
CA ASN A 183 4.26 -12.49 16.00
C ASN A 183 4.44 -13.22 17.34
N LYS A 184 3.98 -14.48 17.46
CA LYS A 184 4.17 -15.25 18.68
C LYS A 184 5.65 -15.55 18.96
N LEU A 185 6.45 -15.78 17.92
CA LEU A 185 7.89 -16.09 18.05
C LEU A 185 8.72 -14.89 18.49
N VAL A 186 8.39 -13.70 17.99
CA VAL A 186 9.14 -12.45 18.27
C VAL A 186 8.43 -11.52 19.27
N ASN A 187 7.36 -11.99 19.91
CA ASN A 187 6.45 -11.19 20.73
C ASN A 187 5.97 -9.90 20.04
N GLY A 188 5.71 -10.00 18.74
CA GLY A 188 5.42 -8.90 17.83
C GLY A 188 3.95 -8.64 17.55
N ASN A 189 3.73 -7.60 16.76
CA ASN A 189 2.40 -7.14 16.40
C ASN A 189 2.30 -6.64 14.95
N TYR A 190 2.90 -7.38 14.02
CA TYR A 190 2.67 -7.17 12.60
C TYR A 190 1.19 -7.34 12.26
N LEU A 191 0.74 -6.57 11.27
CA LEU A 191 -0.67 -6.50 10.82
C LEU A 191 -1.67 -6.04 11.90
N TYR A 192 -1.22 -5.73 13.11
CA TYR A 192 -2.08 -5.47 14.26
C TYR A 192 -3.07 -6.61 14.55
N ILE A 193 -2.67 -7.87 14.32
CA ILE A 193 -3.51 -9.06 14.55
C ILE A 193 -3.29 -9.72 15.92
N SER A 194 -2.22 -9.34 16.64
CA SER A 194 -1.99 -9.80 18.04
C SER A 194 -2.64 -8.88 19.06
N LYS A 195 -2.59 -7.57 18.80
CA LYS A 195 -3.21 -6.51 19.61
C LYS A 195 -3.49 -5.28 18.75
N LYS A 196 -4.43 -4.44 19.20
CA LYS A 196 -4.71 -3.15 18.56
C LYS A 196 -3.47 -2.23 18.61
N PRO A 197 -3.31 -1.31 17.65
CA PRO A 197 -2.29 -0.27 17.74
C PRO A 197 -2.48 0.56 19.01
N VAL A 198 -1.38 1.14 19.52
CA VAL A 198 -1.41 2.02 20.70
C VAL A 198 -2.07 3.36 20.36
N ASN A 199 -1.84 3.85 19.15
CA ASN A 199 -2.47 5.07 18.65
C ASN A 199 -3.93 4.81 18.26
N PRO A 200 -4.85 5.76 18.53
CA PRO A 200 -6.24 5.64 18.12
C PRO A 200 -6.37 5.34 16.64
N SER A 201 -7.14 4.30 16.31
CA SER A 201 -7.34 3.85 14.93
C SER A 201 -8.77 3.38 14.70
N ILE A 202 -9.13 3.14 13.44
CA ILE A 202 -10.43 2.57 13.09
C ILE A 202 -10.66 1.20 13.75
N ILE A 203 -9.58 0.46 14.06
CA ILE A 203 -9.61 -0.87 14.69
C ILE A 203 -10.21 -0.80 16.11
N ASP A 204 -10.14 0.36 16.76
CA ASP A 204 -10.71 0.53 18.11
C ASP A 204 -12.23 0.35 18.12
N TYR A 205 -12.88 0.67 17.01
CA TYR A 205 -14.34 0.57 16.83
C TYR A 205 -14.81 -0.80 16.32
N LEU A 206 -13.90 -1.73 16.00
CA LEU A 206 -14.21 -3.00 15.34
C LEU A 206 -14.45 -4.18 16.30
N GLY A 207 -14.57 -3.92 17.60
CA GLY A 207 -14.77 -4.93 18.65
C GLY A 207 -13.47 -5.41 19.33
N PRO A 208 -13.56 -6.30 20.34
CA PRO A 208 -12.39 -6.81 21.05
C PRO A 208 -11.62 -7.85 20.23
N TRP A 209 -10.37 -8.13 20.61
CA TRP A 209 -9.62 -9.25 20.05
C TRP A 209 -10.28 -10.59 20.44
N PRO A 210 -10.39 -11.60 19.56
CA PRO A 210 -9.96 -11.63 18.15
C PRO A 210 -11.05 -11.19 17.15
N TRP A 211 -12.23 -10.76 17.61
CA TRP A 211 -13.40 -10.48 16.77
C TRP A 211 -13.18 -9.38 15.73
N TYR A 212 -12.37 -8.36 16.04
CA TYR A 212 -12.05 -7.31 15.05
C TYR A 212 -11.30 -7.85 13.83
N ILE A 213 -10.62 -9.00 13.93
CA ILE A 213 -9.94 -9.64 12.78
C ILE A 213 -10.99 -10.05 11.74
N ILE A 214 -12.15 -10.55 12.17
CA ILE A 214 -13.26 -10.86 11.27
C ILE A 214 -13.77 -9.57 10.60
N SER A 215 -13.89 -8.47 11.35
CA SER A 215 -14.26 -7.17 10.80
C SER A 215 -13.25 -6.68 9.75
N LEU A 216 -11.94 -6.90 9.96
CA LEU A 216 -10.89 -6.58 9.00
C LEU A 216 -10.97 -7.47 7.75
N GLU A 217 -11.27 -8.76 7.89
CA GLU A 217 -11.48 -9.67 6.76
C GLU A 217 -12.70 -9.26 5.92
N VAL A 218 -13.80 -8.86 6.57
CA VAL A 218 -14.99 -8.31 5.89
C VAL A 218 -14.63 -7.02 5.15
N LEU A 219 -13.88 -6.12 5.78
CA LEU A 219 -13.40 -4.90 5.13
C LEU A 219 -12.53 -5.20 3.91
N ALA A 220 -11.62 -6.18 4.03
CA ALA A 220 -10.74 -6.61 2.94
C ALA A 220 -11.54 -7.16 1.75
N ILE A 221 -12.46 -8.10 1.98
CA ILE A 221 -13.24 -8.71 0.89
C ILE A 221 -14.16 -7.68 0.22
N VAL A 222 -14.80 -6.78 1.00
CA VAL A 222 -15.61 -5.68 0.45
C VAL A 222 -14.75 -4.77 -0.42
N THR A 223 -13.56 -4.40 0.05
CA THR A 223 -12.61 -3.59 -0.72
C THR A 223 -12.22 -4.29 -2.03
N PHE A 224 -12.00 -5.61 -2.00
CA PHE A 224 -11.64 -6.33 -3.21
C PHE A 224 -12.79 -6.36 -4.22
N PHE A 225 -14.04 -6.54 -3.76
CA PHE A 225 -15.21 -6.45 -4.65
C PHE A 225 -15.35 -5.04 -5.25
N LEU A 226 -15.12 -3.98 -4.47
CA LEU A 226 -15.11 -2.61 -4.97
C LEU A 226 -14.05 -2.41 -6.07
N LEU A 227 -12.82 -2.89 -5.84
CA LEU A 227 -11.75 -2.85 -6.84
C LEU A 227 -12.07 -3.67 -8.10
N TYR A 228 -12.78 -4.79 -7.96
CA TYR A 228 -13.19 -5.62 -9.09
C TYR A 228 -14.37 -5.04 -9.90
N THR A 229 -15.22 -4.23 -9.27
CA THR A 229 -16.49 -3.74 -9.81
C THR A 229 -16.38 -3.12 -11.22
N PRO A 230 -15.41 -2.24 -11.52
CA PRO A 230 -15.28 -1.67 -12.87
C PRO A 230 -15.08 -2.73 -13.97
N PHE A 231 -14.36 -3.82 -13.66
CA PHE A 231 -14.01 -4.87 -14.62
C PHE A 231 -15.17 -5.83 -14.88
N TYR A 232 -16.03 -6.04 -13.89
CA TYR A 232 -17.27 -6.80 -14.06
C TYR A 232 -18.17 -6.15 -15.13
N PHE A 233 -18.36 -4.83 -15.05
CA PHE A 233 -19.19 -4.11 -16.02
C PHE A 233 -18.56 -4.00 -17.41
N ILE A 234 -17.24 -3.82 -17.50
CA ILE A 234 -16.52 -3.77 -18.79
C ILE A 234 -16.63 -5.12 -19.51
N ASN A 235 -16.43 -6.23 -18.81
CA ASN A 235 -16.48 -7.56 -19.43
C ASN A 235 -17.90 -7.96 -19.87
N ARG A 236 -18.94 -7.48 -19.18
CA ARG A 236 -20.33 -7.76 -19.54
C ARG A 236 -20.77 -7.07 -20.83
N LYS A 237 -20.30 -5.83 -21.08
CA LYS A 237 -20.57 -5.09 -22.33
C LYS A 237 -19.89 -5.66 -23.56
N GLY A 238 -18.86 -6.51 -23.39
CA GLY A 238 -18.19 -7.19 -24.51
C GLY A 238 -18.86 -8.49 -24.95
N ASN A 239 -19.85 -8.97 -24.19
CA ASN A 239 -20.58 -10.23 -24.45
C ASN A 239 -22.06 -9.99 -24.80
N THR A 240 -22.45 -8.75 -25.08
CA THR A 240 -23.77 -8.32 -25.56
C THR A 240 -23.61 -7.62 -26.88
#